data_AF-A0A9K3M2N5-F1
#
_entry.id   AF-A0A9K3M2N5-F1
#
_cell.length_a   1.000
_cell.length_b   1.000
_cell.length_c   1.000
_cell.angle_alpha   90.00
_cell.angle_beta   90.00
_cell.angle_gamma   90.00
#
_symmetry.space_group_name_H-M   'P 1'
#
loop_
_entity.id
_entity.type
_entity.pdbx_description
1 polymer ?
#
loop_
_entity_poly.entity_id
_entity_poly.type
_entity_poly.pdbx_seq_one_letter_code
_entity_poly.pdbx_strand_id
1 'polypeptide(L)'
;MKWRKSKAKRILYNALLEGIIPVDDKNFQQMSLEDVYSIDPELALYDYSKLKNRLNRLRNKILELDRRADDDLIAFNNYKKNHKPSLFSHKGFIQWQGSSAQEHLWDDLEDYVKDPSLKPMKLWKSRPEYMNEFPLDAFRDKIKQEIRTAKYLHTLKERGKQHRAS
;
A
#
# COMPACT_ATOMS: atom_id res chain seq x y z
N MET A 1 30.55 0.24 12.36
CA MET A 1 29.11 -0.03 12.13
C MET A 1 28.82 -0.25 10.64
N LYS A 2 27.87 -1.13 10.29
CA LYS A 2 27.49 -1.38 8.88
C LYS A 2 26.43 -0.36 8.42
N TRP A 3 26.77 0.54 7.49
CA TRP A 3 25.88 1.58 6.94
C TRP A 3 24.52 1.05 6.46
N ARG A 4 24.49 -0.12 5.81
CA ARG A 4 23.30 -0.67 5.12
C ARG A 4 22.06 -0.78 6.01
N LYS A 5 22.24 -1.09 7.29
CA LYS A 5 21.19 -1.24 8.32
C LYS A 5 21.34 -0.22 9.46
N SER A 6 22.05 0.87 9.22
CA SER A 6 22.33 1.88 10.24
C SER A 6 21.13 2.78 10.51
N LYS A 7 21.01 3.27 11.75
CA LYS A 7 20.00 4.25 12.15
C LYS A 7 20.19 5.59 11.42
N ALA A 8 21.44 6.03 11.22
CA ALA A 8 21.77 7.21 10.41
C ALA A 8 21.20 7.16 8.98
N LYS A 9 21.27 6.00 8.31
CA LYS A 9 20.65 5.84 6.98
C LYS A 9 19.13 6.02 7.03
N ARG A 10 18.46 5.52 8.07
CA ARG A 10 17.01 5.65 8.26
C ARG A 10 16.63 7.12 8.51
N ILE A 11 17.41 7.82 9.33
CA ILE A 11 17.23 9.27 9.60
C ILE A 11 17.32 10.05 8.29
N LEU A 12 18.41 9.90 7.52
CA LEU A 12 18.56 10.62 6.25
C LEU A 12 17.48 10.27 5.23
N TYR A 13 17.08 8.99 5.17
CA TYR A 13 16.03 8.56 4.26
C TYR A 13 14.67 9.19 4.62
N ASN A 14 14.30 9.21 5.90
CA ASN A 14 13.07 9.86 6.34
C ASN A 14 13.11 11.37 6.12
N ALA A 15 14.23 12.03 6.42
CA ALA A 15 14.40 13.46 6.20
C ALA A 15 14.27 13.85 4.70
N LEU A 16 14.69 12.97 3.79
CA LEU A 16 14.46 13.14 2.34
C LEU A 16 12.99 12.95 1.97
N LEU A 17 12.30 11.97 2.55
CA LEU A 17 10.88 11.71 2.29
C LEU A 17 9.96 12.81 2.86
N GLU A 18 10.33 13.36 4.01
CA GLU A 18 9.60 14.45 4.67
C GLU A 18 9.91 15.83 4.06
N GLY A 19 10.85 15.90 3.11
CA GLY A 19 11.24 17.13 2.44
C GLY A 19 12.12 18.06 3.29
N ILE A 20 12.61 17.61 4.45
CA ILE A 20 13.58 18.35 5.28
C ILE A 20 14.88 18.52 4.51
N ILE A 21 15.36 17.45 3.86
CA ILE A 21 16.48 17.51 2.92
C ILE A 21 15.90 17.50 1.51
N PRO A 22 16.23 18.48 0.66
CA PRO A 22 15.75 18.48 -0.71
C PRO A 22 16.28 17.29 -1.51
N VAL A 23 15.38 16.60 -2.20
CA VAL A 23 15.74 15.52 -3.12
C VAL A 23 16.23 16.07 -4.45
N ASP A 24 15.74 17.22 -4.89
CA ASP A 24 16.12 17.87 -6.14
C ASP A 24 17.47 18.58 -6.06
N ASP A 25 18.21 18.59 -7.17
CA ASP A 25 19.58 19.14 -7.19
C ASP A 25 19.64 20.66 -6.99
N LYS A 26 18.60 21.41 -7.38
CA LYS A 26 18.61 22.88 -7.29
C LYS A 26 18.50 23.36 -5.85
N ASN A 27 17.56 22.79 -5.10
CA ASN A 27 17.36 23.12 -3.69
C ASN A 27 18.42 22.46 -2.82
N PHE A 28 18.92 21.27 -3.20
CA PHE A 28 20.00 20.63 -2.46
C PHE A 28 21.31 21.44 -2.50
N GLN A 29 21.61 22.13 -3.60
CA GLN A 29 22.75 23.03 -3.68
C GLN A 29 22.69 24.22 -2.71
N GLN A 30 21.50 24.53 -2.16
CA GLN A 30 21.31 25.59 -1.18
C GLN A 30 21.51 25.12 0.27
N MET A 31 21.48 23.80 0.51
CA MET A 31 21.68 23.22 1.84
C MET A 31 23.12 22.73 1.97
N SER A 32 23.83 23.15 3.02
CA SER A 32 25.20 22.69 3.26
C SER A 32 25.22 21.25 3.81
N LEU A 33 26.34 20.56 3.66
CA LEU A 33 26.49 19.21 4.25
C LEU A 33 26.55 19.27 5.78
N GLU A 34 27.03 20.40 6.32
CA GLU A 34 27.05 20.72 7.73
C GLU A 34 25.63 20.83 8.31
N ASP A 35 24.71 21.47 7.58
CA ASP A 35 23.29 21.55 7.97
C ASP A 35 22.66 20.16 8.03
N VAL A 36 22.91 19.32 7.01
CA VAL A 36 22.42 17.94 6.97
C VAL A 36 22.98 17.11 8.12
N TYR A 37 24.25 17.29 8.44
CA TYR A 37 24.90 16.55 9.52
C TYR A 37 24.40 16.97 10.92
N SER A 38 23.87 18.19 11.03
CA SER A 38 23.31 18.75 12.26
C SER A 38 21.85 18.38 12.51
N ILE A 39 21.17 17.71 11.56
CA ILE A 39 19.76 17.30 11.68
C ILE A 39 19.52 16.38 12.87
N ASP A 40 20.46 15.47 13.15
CA ASP A 40 20.34 14.53 14.25
C ASP A 40 21.72 14.24 14.87
N PRO A 41 21.86 14.33 16.21
CA PRO A 41 23.10 14.01 16.92
C PRO A 41 23.66 12.62 16.61
N GLU A 42 22.84 11.64 16.22
CA GLU A 42 23.31 10.32 15.82
C GLU A 42 24.12 10.31 14.52
N LEU A 43 23.95 11.32 13.65
CA LEU A 43 24.76 11.44 12.45
C LEU A 43 26.23 11.71 12.80
N ALA A 44 26.49 12.37 13.94
CA ALA A 44 27.82 12.64 14.47
C ALA A 44 28.65 11.37 14.75
N LEU A 45 27.99 10.23 14.94
CA LEU A 45 28.63 8.93 15.17
C LEU A 45 29.20 8.30 13.89
N TYR A 46 28.97 8.92 12.73
CA TYR A 46 29.37 8.39 11.42
C TYR A 46 30.38 9.30 10.73
N ASP A 47 31.22 8.72 9.88
CA ASP A 47 32.23 9.44 9.13
C ASP A 47 31.64 10.52 8.20
N TYR A 48 31.90 11.79 8.55
CA TYR A 48 31.47 12.98 7.82
C TYR A 48 31.95 12.95 6.35
N SER A 49 33.17 12.50 6.09
CA SER A 49 33.75 12.46 4.74
C SER A 49 32.95 11.57 3.77
N LYS A 50 32.23 10.58 4.31
CA LYS A 50 31.41 9.63 3.53
C LYS A 50 29.94 10.06 3.43
N LEU A 51 29.51 11.08 4.18
CA LEU A 51 28.13 11.53 4.24
C LEU A 51 27.62 11.97 2.87
N LYS A 52 28.37 12.83 2.17
CA LYS A 52 28.03 13.32 0.82
C LYS A 52 27.69 12.20 -0.15
N ASN A 53 28.60 11.22 -0.27
CA ASN A 53 28.41 10.09 -1.18
C ASN A 53 27.24 9.20 -0.79
N ARG A 54 27.00 9.01 0.52
CA ARG A 54 25.88 8.23 1.03
C ARG A 54 24.54 8.92 0.78
N LEU A 55 24.48 10.23 1.01
CA LEU A 55 23.31 11.05 0.80
C LEU A 55 22.93 11.11 -0.68
N ASN A 56 23.90 11.38 -1.56
CA ASN A 56 23.68 11.37 -3.01
C ASN A 56 23.16 10.02 -3.53
N ARG A 57 23.67 8.90 -2.99
CA ARG A 57 23.15 7.56 -3.33
C ARG A 57 21.69 7.37 -2.87
N LEU A 58 21.30 7.93 -1.74
CA LEU A 58 19.90 7.87 -1.28
C LEU A 58 19.00 8.75 -2.16
N ARG A 59 19.43 9.97 -2.48
CA ARG A 59 18.72 10.88 -3.40
C ARG A 59 18.49 10.25 -4.76
N ASN A 60 19.55 9.75 -5.39
CA ASN A 60 19.46 9.08 -6.70
C ASN A 60 18.51 7.88 -6.65
N LYS A 61 18.53 7.12 -5.54
CA LYS A 61 17.62 5.99 -5.38
C LYS A 61 16.16 6.42 -5.26
N ILE A 62 15.86 7.50 -4.55
CA ILE A 62 14.49 8.04 -4.46
C ILE A 62 14.03 8.50 -5.84
N LEU A 63 14.84 9.31 -6.54
CA LEU A 63 14.52 9.78 -7.90
C LEU A 63 14.31 8.62 -8.88
N GLU A 64 15.11 7.56 -8.79
CA GLU A 64 14.93 6.36 -9.61
C GLU A 64 13.61 5.63 -9.29
N LEU A 65 13.24 5.53 -8.01
CA LEU A 65 11.98 4.91 -7.60
C LEU A 65 10.78 5.74 -8.06
N ASP A 66 10.85 7.07 -7.98
CA ASP A 66 9.78 7.96 -8.46
C ASP A 66 9.59 7.82 -9.97
N ARG A 67 10.67 7.84 -10.75
CA ARG A 67 10.60 7.60 -12.21
C ARG A 67 9.99 6.25 -12.54
N ARG A 68 10.38 5.19 -11.82
CA ARG A 68 9.80 3.85 -12.01
C ARG A 68 8.31 3.83 -11.69
N ALA A 69 7.88 4.56 -10.66
CA ALA A 69 6.47 4.67 -10.32
C ALA A 69 5.68 5.37 -11.45
N ASP A 70 6.25 6.41 -12.07
CA ASP A 70 5.66 7.06 -13.24
C ASP A 70 5.58 6.12 -14.45
N ASP A 71 6.66 5.40 -14.76
CA ASP A 71 6.72 4.42 -15.83
C ASP A 71 5.69 3.30 -15.63
N ASP A 72 5.58 2.77 -14.41
CA ASP A 72 4.60 1.75 -14.03
C ASP A 72 3.17 2.28 -14.18
N LEU A 73 2.91 3.54 -13.81
CA LEU A 73 1.61 4.17 -13.98
C LEU A 73 1.24 4.33 -15.47
N ILE A 74 2.20 4.73 -16.30
CA ILE A 74 2.01 4.81 -17.76
C ILE A 74 1.70 3.43 -18.33
N ALA A 75 2.49 2.41 -17.97
CA ALA A 75 2.28 1.04 -18.41
C ALA A 75 0.92 0.49 -17.98
N PHE A 76 0.50 0.75 -16.74
CA PHE A 76 -0.81 0.37 -16.22
C PHE A 76 -1.96 1.04 -16.97
N ASN A 77 -1.85 2.34 -17.24
CA ASN A 77 -2.86 3.07 -18.00
C ASN A 77 -2.96 2.57 -19.44
N ASN A 78 -1.83 2.30 -20.09
CA ASN A 78 -1.79 1.68 -21.42
C ASN A 78 -2.45 0.30 -21.42
N TYR A 79 -2.17 -0.52 -20.40
CA TYR A 79 -2.81 -1.82 -20.23
C TYR A 79 -4.34 -1.68 -20.11
N LYS A 80 -4.83 -0.81 -19.22
CA LYS A 80 -6.28 -0.56 -19.05
C LYS A 80 -6.94 -0.05 -20.32
N LYS A 81 -6.26 0.81 -21.08
CA LYS A 81 -6.78 1.36 -22.34
C LYS A 81 -6.99 0.27 -23.38
N ASN A 82 -6.06 -0.68 -23.48
CA ASN A 82 -6.08 -1.74 -24.49
C ASN A 82 -6.87 -2.98 -24.07
N HIS A 83 -7.06 -3.20 -22.76
CA HIS A 83 -7.76 -4.36 -22.22
C HIS A 83 -9.00 -3.92 -21.44
N LYS A 84 -10.14 -3.87 -22.13
CA LYS A 84 -11.42 -3.63 -21.47
C LYS A 84 -11.75 -4.82 -20.57
N PRO A 85 -12.07 -4.60 -19.28
CA PRO A 85 -12.46 -5.69 -18.40
C PRO A 85 -13.78 -6.31 -18.89
N SER A 86 -13.89 -7.64 -18.77
CA SER A 86 -15.15 -8.33 -19.04
C SER A 86 -16.18 -7.95 -17.97
N LEU A 87 -17.35 -7.49 -18.38
CA LEU A 87 -18.45 -7.16 -17.46
C LEU A 87 -19.02 -8.39 -16.75
N PHE A 88 -18.89 -9.56 -17.39
CA PHE A 88 -19.39 -10.83 -16.88
C PHE A 88 -18.25 -11.80 -16.62
N SER A 89 -18.44 -12.65 -15.61
CA SER A 89 -17.59 -13.79 -15.34
C SER A 89 -17.85 -14.91 -16.35
N HIS A 90 -16.94 -15.90 -16.40
CA HIS A 90 -17.13 -17.12 -17.19
C HIS A 90 -18.38 -17.93 -16.82
N LYS A 91 -19.01 -17.63 -15.66
CA LYS A 91 -20.25 -18.26 -15.19
C LYS A 91 -21.51 -17.46 -15.56
N GLY A 92 -21.38 -16.36 -16.30
CA GLY A 92 -22.51 -15.58 -16.83
C GLY A 92 -23.08 -14.50 -15.91
N PHE A 93 -22.65 -14.42 -14.65
CA PHE A 93 -23.01 -13.32 -13.74
C PHE A 93 -21.94 -12.23 -13.74
N ILE A 94 -22.30 -11.03 -13.27
CA ILE A 94 -21.42 -9.84 -13.30
C ILE A 94 -20.12 -10.05 -12.49
N GLN A 95 -19.10 -9.24 -12.77
CA GLN A 95 -17.89 -9.26 -11.94
C GLN A 95 -18.18 -8.83 -10.52
N TRP A 96 -17.53 -9.47 -9.54
CA TRP A 96 -17.63 -9.08 -8.14
C TRP A 96 -17.01 -7.71 -7.87
N GLN A 97 -15.86 -7.43 -8.50
CA GLN A 97 -15.16 -6.18 -8.26
C GLN A 97 -15.94 -5.03 -8.89
N GLY A 98 -16.38 -4.09 -8.05
CA GLY A 98 -17.18 -2.93 -8.46
C GLY A 98 -18.66 -3.22 -8.66
N SER A 99 -19.19 -4.35 -8.16
CA SER A 99 -20.63 -4.61 -8.16
C SER A 99 -21.32 -3.99 -6.96
N SER A 100 -22.62 -3.71 -7.08
CA SER A 100 -23.44 -3.20 -5.97
C SER A 100 -23.47 -4.20 -4.79
N ALA A 101 -23.48 -5.51 -5.10
CA ALA A 101 -23.38 -6.55 -4.08
C ALA A 101 -22.05 -6.51 -3.29
N GLN A 102 -20.94 -6.07 -3.88
CA GLN A 102 -19.68 -5.93 -3.14
C GLN A 102 -19.74 -4.73 -2.19
N GLU A 103 -20.22 -3.60 -2.69
CA GLU A 103 -20.35 -2.37 -1.90
C GLU A 103 -21.24 -2.60 -0.68
N HIS A 104 -22.44 -3.13 -0.88
CA HIS A 104 -23.33 -3.46 0.23
C HIS A 104 -22.75 -4.53 1.17
N LEU A 105 -21.99 -5.50 0.63
CA LEU A 105 -21.41 -6.52 1.49
C LEU A 105 -20.40 -5.90 2.45
N TRP A 106 -19.63 -4.88 2.07
CA TRP A 106 -18.69 -4.25 3.00
C TRP A 106 -19.38 -3.64 4.23
N ASP A 107 -20.55 -3.03 4.04
CA ASP A 107 -21.36 -2.51 5.14
C ASP A 107 -21.93 -3.65 6.00
N ASP A 108 -22.49 -4.67 5.37
CA ASP A 108 -23.15 -5.78 6.07
C ASP A 108 -22.15 -6.79 6.69
N LEU A 109 -20.89 -6.81 6.23
CA LEU A 109 -19.91 -7.83 6.60
C LEU A 109 -19.53 -7.75 8.07
N GLU A 110 -19.48 -6.53 8.63
CA GLU A 110 -19.14 -6.34 10.03
C GLU A 110 -20.18 -7.00 10.95
N ASP A 111 -21.47 -6.76 10.68
CA ASP A 111 -22.57 -7.36 11.42
C ASP A 111 -22.67 -8.87 11.19
N TYR A 112 -22.46 -9.31 9.93
CA TYR A 112 -22.40 -10.73 9.59
C TYR A 112 -21.31 -11.48 10.36
N VAL A 113 -20.12 -10.89 10.52
CA VAL A 113 -19.00 -11.54 11.23
C VAL A 113 -19.24 -11.56 12.74
N LYS A 114 -19.98 -10.59 13.29
CA LYS A 114 -20.32 -10.52 14.72
C LYS A 114 -21.40 -11.51 15.15
N ASP A 115 -22.29 -11.93 14.25
CA ASP A 115 -23.36 -12.89 14.53
C ASP A 115 -23.03 -14.31 14.00
N PRO A 116 -22.60 -15.25 14.86
CA PRO A 116 -22.26 -16.61 14.45
C PRO A 116 -23.48 -17.43 13.96
N SER A 117 -24.69 -16.98 14.26
CA SER A 117 -25.93 -17.67 13.90
C SER A 117 -26.43 -17.30 12.49
N LEU A 118 -25.90 -16.22 11.91
CA LEU A 118 -26.33 -15.71 10.63
C LEU A 118 -25.78 -16.58 9.49
N LYS A 119 -26.68 -17.30 8.82
CA LYS A 119 -26.31 -18.12 7.67
C LYS A 119 -26.11 -17.25 6.43
N PRO A 120 -25.16 -17.57 5.53
CA PRO A 120 -24.96 -16.85 4.27
C PRO A 120 -26.24 -16.69 3.43
N MET A 121 -27.16 -17.66 3.50
CA MET A 121 -28.43 -17.60 2.78
C MET A 121 -29.37 -16.51 3.32
N LYS A 122 -29.33 -16.22 4.63
CA LYS A 122 -30.12 -15.13 5.20
C LYS A 122 -29.59 -13.79 4.74
N LEU A 123 -28.26 -13.61 4.74
CA LEU A 123 -27.62 -12.42 4.20
C LEU A 123 -27.91 -12.28 2.70
N TRP A 124 -27.75 -13.34 1.92
CA TRP A 124 -28.05 -13.29 0.48
C TRP A 124 -29.49 -12.85 0.16
N LYS A 125 -30.46 -13.22 1.02
CA LYS A 125 -31.86 -12.81 0.86
C LYS A 125 -32.18 -11.44 1.45
N SER A 126 -31.26 -10.80 2.18
CA SER A 126 -31.55 -9.52 2.84
C SER A 126 -31.60 -8.36 1.87
N ARG A 127 -30.95 -8.48 0.70
CA ARG A 127 -30.91 -7.43 -0.32
C ARG A 127 -31.15 -7.99 -1.71
N PRO A 128 -31.93 -7.30 -2.56
CA PRO A 128 -32.18 -7.73 -3.93
C PRO A 128 -30.90 -7.72 -4.78
N GLU A 129 -29.95 -6.83 -4.53
CA GLU A 129 -28.68 -6.74 -5.26
C GLU A 129 -27.88 -8.04 -5.15
N TYR A 130 -27.85 -8.65 -3.95
CA TYR A 130 -27.17 -9.94 -3.76
C TYR A 130 -27.81 -11.06 -4.59
N MET A 131 -29.14 -11.09 -4.63
CA MET A 131 -29.89 -12.14 -5.34
C MET A 131 -29.84 -11.98 -6.86
N ASN A 132 -29.93 -10.74 -7.33
CA ASN A 132 -30.01 -10.41 -8.74
C ASN A 132 -28.64 -10.51 -9.42
N GLU A 133 -27.57 -10.15 -8.71
CA GLU A 133 -26.23 -10.12 -9.28
C GLU A 133 -25.49 -11.45 -9.17
N PHE A 134 -25.71 -12.23 -8.10
CA PHE A 134 -24.95 -13.45 -7.82
C PHE A 134 -25.82 -14.64 -7.39
N PRO A 135 -25.61 -15.83 -7.98
CA PRO A 135 -26.13 -17.07 -7.42
C PRO A 135 -25.65 -17.30 -5.99
N LEU A 136 -26.48 -17.90 -5.14
CA LEU A 136 -26.19 -18.13 -3.72
C LEU A 136 -24.82 -18.78 -3.47
N ASP A 137 -24.43 -19.77 -4.28
CA ASP A 137 -23.14 -20.43 -4.13
C ASP A 137 -21.95 -19.52 -4.47
N ALA A 138 -22.08 -18.68 -5.50
CA ALA A 138 -21.07 -17.69 -5.82
C ALA A 138 -20.97 -16.64 -4.70
N PHE A 139 -22.10 -16.16 -4.19
CA PHE A 139 -22.14 -15.17 -3.11
C PHE A 139 -21.50 -15.70 -1.81
N ARG A 140 -21.75 -16.97 -1.46
CA ARG A 140 -21.09 -17.64 -0.32
C ARG A 140 -19.57 -17.61 -0.45
N ASP A 141 -19.05 -17.84 -1.64
CA ASP A 141 -17.60 -17.79 -1.89
C ASP A 141 -17.06 -16.36 -1.82
N LYS A 142 -17.85 -15.36 -2.22
CA LYS A 142 -17.48 -13.94 -2.07
C LYS A 142 -17.39 -13.49 -0.62
N ILE A 143 -18.35 -13.86 0.22
CA ILE A 143 -18.26 -13.63 1.67
C ILE A 143 -16.96 -14.23 2.23
N LYS A 144 -16.65 -15.49 1.90
CA LYS A 144 -15.42 -16.14 2.37
C LYS A 144 -14.16 -15.42 1.87
N GLN A 145 -14.17 -14.94 0.63
CA GLN A 145 -13.06 -14.16 0.05
C GLN A 145 -12.83 -12.88 0.85
N GLU A 146 -13.87 -12.08 1.10
CA GLU A 146 -13.77 -10.82 1.85
C GLU A 146 -13.28 -11.05 3.30
N ILE A 147 -13.81 -12.08 4.00
CA ILE A 147 -13.35 -12.42 5.36
C ILE A 147 -11.86 -12.81 5.36
N ARG A 148 -11.41 -13.60 4.38
CA ARG A 148 -9.99 -13.98 4.27
C ARG A 148 -9.11 -12.78 3.99
N THR A 149 -9.55 -11.88 3.11
CA THR A 149 -8.87 -10.62 2.82
C THR A 149 -8.76 -9.76 4.07
N ALA A 150 -9.85 -9.58 4.83
CA ALA A 150 -9.84 -8.82 6.07
C ALA A 150 -8.86 -9.40 7.11
N LYS A 151 -8.85 -10.72 7.31
CA LYS A 151 -7.88 -11.40 8.20
C LYS A 151 -6.43 -11.21 7.75
N TYR A 152 -6.18 -11.29 6.44
CA TYR A 152 -4.85 -11.09 5.87
C TYR A 152 -4.38 -9.64 6.07
N LEU A 153 -5.21 -8.65 5.75
CA LEU A 153 -4.90 -7.23 5.96
C LEU A 153 -4.66 -6.91 7.43
N HIS A 154 -5.45 -7.47 8.34
CA HIS A 154 -5.21 -7.36 9.77
C HIS A 154 -3.83 -7.92 10.16
N THR A 155 -3.47 -9.11 9.66
CA THR A 155 -2.17 -9.73 9.91
C THR A 155 -1.01 -8.86 9.41
N LEU A 156 -1.13 -8.26 8.22
CA LEU A 156 -0.14 -7.32 7.69
C LEU A 156 0.00 -6.09 8.58
N LYS A 157 -1.12 -5.53 9.06
CA LYS A 157 -1.12 -4.37 9.96
C LYS A 157 -0.39 -4.69 11.27
N GLU A 158 -0.68 -5.80 11.92
CA GLU A 158 -0.04 -6.18 13.19
C GLU A 158 1.45 -6.53 13.02
N ARG A 159 1.82 -7.29 11.98
CA ARG A 159 3.23 -7.55 11.66
C ARG A 159 3.99 -6.27 11.30
N GLY A 160 3.34 -5.33 10.63
CA GLY A 160 3.88 -4.02 10.31
C GLY A 160 4.20 -3.19 11.56
N LYS A 161 3.39 -3.29 12.62
CA LYS A 161 3.68 -2.66 13.93
C LYS A 161 4.90 -3.27 14.61
N GLN A 162 5.03 -4.60 14.59
CA GLN A 162 6.18 -5.29 15.19
C GLN A 162 7.51 -4.88 14.54
N HIS A 163 7.52 -4.56 13.25
CA HIS A 163 8.72 -4.08 12.55
C HIS A 163 9.06 -2.60 12.77
N ARG A 164 8.15 -1.78 13.32
CA ARG A 164 8.44 -0.38 13.69
C ARG A 164 9.12 -0.25 15.07
N ALA A 165 9.13 -1.32 15.86
CA ALA A 165 9.83 -1.40 17.15
C ALA A 165 11.16 -2.15 17.01
N SER A 166 12.15 -1.56 16.33
CA SER A 166 13.59 -1.89 16.41
C SER A 166 14.44 -0.80 15.77
#